data_AF-A0A1G3EA08-F1
#
_entry.id   AF-A0A1G3EA08-F1
#
_cell.length_a   1.000
_cell.length_b   1.000
_cell.length_c   1.000
_cell.angle_alpha   90.00
_cell.angle_beta   90.00
_cell.angle_gamma   90.00
#
_symmetry.space_group_name_H-M   'P 1'
#
loop_
_entity.id
_entity.type
_entity.pdbx_description
1 polymer ?
#
loop_
_entity_poly.entity_id
_entity_poly.type
_entity_poly.pdbx_seq_one_letter_code
_entity_poly.pdbx_strand_id
1 'polypeptide(L)'
;IISNNCGVDDFGLGPLLYSRQIKKMISSYVGGNKEFERQYLAGELTLEFTPQGTLAEKLRAGGAGIPAFYTRTGYGTLIAEGKETRQFDGQWYVMEHALSADVALIKGATADKAGNLMFNKTARNFNPLCAKAGRVCVAEVEEIVEIGELSPDEIHLPGIYVQRLVLNRHPEKRIEVRTVRN
;
A
#
# COMPACT_ATOMS: atom_id res chain seq x y z
N ILE A 1 3.68 6.48 -7.76
CA ILE A 1 3.13 5.24 -7.17
C ILE A 1 3.34 5.28 -5.66
N ILE A 2 2.35 4.82 -4.89
CA ILE A 2 2.43 4.65 -3.44
C ILE A 2 2.37 3.15 -3.18
N SER A 3 3.41 2.59 -2.59
CA SER A 3 3.49 1.15 -2.29
C SER A 3 4.51 0.92 -1.19
N ASN A 4 4.37 -0.16 -0.41
CA ASN A 4 5.37 -0.50 0.59
C ASN A 4 6.74 -0.77 -0.09
N ASN A 5 6.71 -1.51 -1.20
CA ASN A 5 7.87 -1.97 -1.97
C ASN A 5 7.63 -1.83 -3.49
N CYS A 6 8.70 -1.93 -4.29
CA CYS A 6 8.62 -1.93 -5.76
C CYS A 6 8.55 -3.33 -6.39
N GLY A 7 8.38 -4.39 -5.58
CA GLY A 7 8.51 -5.77 -6.06
C GLY A 7 9.95 -6.12 -6.48
N VAL A 8 10.08 -7.17 -7.28
CA VAL A 8 11.36 -7.66 -7.82
C VAL A 8 11.44 -7.35 -9.32
N ASP A 9 12.57 -7.65 -9.97
CA ASP A 9 12.87 -7.19 -11.32
C ASP A 9 11.74 -7.45 -12.34
N ASP A 10 11.28 -8.69 -12.45
CA ASP A 10 10.30 -9.13 -13.45
C ASP A 10 8.88 -9.32 -12.89
N PHE A 11 8.63 -8.97 -11.62
CA PHE A 11 7.36 -9.26 -10.94
C PHE A 11 6.89 -8.15 -9.99
N GLY A 12 5.57 -7.99 -9.85
CA GLY A 12 4.97 -6.90 -9.08
C GLY A 12 5.08 -5.56 -9.82
N LEU A 13 5.69 -4.55 -9.20
CA LEU A 13 5.86 -3.23 -9.82
C LEU A 13 7.14 -3.11 -10.68
N GLY A 14 8.02 -4.11 -10.64
CA GLY A 14 9.26 -4.16 -11.43
C GLY A 14 9.06 -3.88 -12.93
N PRO A 15 8.12 -4.55 -13.63
CA PRO A 15 7.89 -4.28 -15.05
C PRO A 15 7.56 -2.81 -15.37
N LEU A 16 6.87 -2.10 -14.47
CA LEU A 16 6.56 -0.67 -14.63
C LEU A 16 7.78 0.21 -14.41
N LEU A 17 8.67 -0.20 -13.49
CA LEU A 17 9.95 0.47 -13.26
C LEU A 17 10.88 0.32 -14.46
N TYR A 18 11.06 -0.90 -14.99
CA TYR A 18 11.91 -1.18 -16.15
C TYR A 18 11.41 -0.49 -17.43
N SER A 19 10.09 -0.39 -17.60
CA SER A 19 9.47 0.35 -18.72
C SER A 19 9.37 1.86 -18.48
N ARG A 20 9.95 2.38 -17.40
CA ARG A 20 9.99 3.82 -17.05
C ARG A 20 8.62 4.49 -16.92
N GLN A 21 7.61 3.72 -16.51
CA GLN A 21 6.26 4.23 -16.23
C GLN A 21 6.15 4.86 -14.82
N ILE A 22 7.19 4.72 -13.99
CA ILE A 22 7.21 5.24 -12.63
C ILE A 22 8.14 6.45 -12.54
N LYS A 23 7.57 7.65 -12.39
CA LYS A 23 8.34 8.89 -12.16
C LYS A 23 8.68 9.16 -10.69
N LYS A 24 7.77 8.82 -9.78
CA LYS A 24 7.91 9.01 -8.33
C LYS A 24 7.37 7.81 -7.57
N MET A 25 8.11 7.39 -6.53
CA MET A 25 7.71 6.37 -5.57
C MET A 25 7.63 6.96 -4.16
N ILE A 26 6.55 6.66 -3.45
CA ILE A 26 6.45 6.86 -2.00
C ILE A 26 6.46 5.46 -1.37
N SER A 27 7.54 5.13 -0.67
CA SER A 27 7.84 3.75 -0.26
C SER A 27 8.57 3.70 1.08
N SER A 28 8.43 2.58 1.80
CA SER A 28 9.12 2.35 3.06
C SER A 28 10.38 1.51 2.93
N TYR A 29 10.46 0.67 1.89
CA TYR A 29 11.61 -0.17 1.62
C TYR A 29 11.72 -0.49 0.14
N VAL A 30 12.87 -0.19 -0.45
CA VAL A 30 13.14 -0.35 -1.89
C VAL A 30 14.23 -1.39 -2.18
N GLY A 31 14.72 -2.09 -1.16
CA GLY A 31 15.78 -3.08 -1.32
C GLY A 31 15.37 -4.24 -2.23
N GLY A 32 16.34 -4.85 -2.90
CA GLY A 32 16.16 -6.03 -3.75
C GLY A 32 15.91 -5.76 -5.23
N ASN A 33 15.92 -4.50 -5.69
CA ASN A 33 15.74 -4.15 -7.11
C ASN A 33 16.89 -3.24 -7.60
N LYS A 34 17.78 -3.80 -8.43
CA LYS A 34 18.98 -3.09 -8.91
C LYS A 34 18.65 -1.93 -9.85
N GLU A 35 17.59 -2.08 -10.65
CA GLU A 35 17.15 -1.02 -11.57
C GLU A 35 16.57 0.17 -10.81
N PHE A 36 15.92 -0.08 -9.66
CA PHE A 36 15.42 0.98 -8.80
C PHE A 36 16.57 1.86 -8.31
N GLU A 37 17.60 1.22 -7.75
CA GLU A 37 18.79 1.90 -7.25
C GLU A 37 19.49 2.68 -8.36
N ARG A 38 19.66 2.08 -9.56
CA ARG A 38 20.24 2.74 -10.72
C ARG A 38 19.45 3.99 -11.13
N GLN A 39 18.12 3.88 -11.29
CA GLN A 39 17.27 5.01 -11.69
C GLN A 39 17.25 6.12 -10.64
N TYR A 40 17.25 5.76 -9.34
CA TYR A 40 17.31 6.74 -8.26
C TYR A 40 18.65 7.50 -8.25
N LEU A 41 19.79 6.80 -8.34
CA LEU A 41 21.12 7.42 -8.37
C LEU A 41 21.35 8.25 -9.64
N ALA A 42 20.74 7.87 -10.76
CA ALA A 42 20.75 8.64 -12.01
C ALA A 42 19.78 9.83 -12.00
N GLY A 43 18.93 9.99 -10.98
CA GLY A 43 17.90 11.04 -10.92
C GLY A 43 16.71 10.80 -11.87
N GLU A 44 16.59 9.62 -12.46
CA GLU A 44 15.49 9.21 -13.35
C GLU A 44 14.20 8.94 -12.55
N LEU A 45 14.34 8.49 -11.29
CA LEU A 45 13.27 8.15 -10.37
C LEU A 45 13.35 8.97 -9.09
N THR A 46 12.26 9.65 -8.71
CA THR A 46 12.16 10.31 -7.41
C THR A 46 11.67 9.32 -6.35
N LEU A 47 12.40 9.18 -5.23
CA LEU A 47 11.95 8.44 -4.05
C LEU A 47 11.62 9.39 -2.90
N GLU A 48 10.41 9.29 -2.37
CA GLU A 48 10.03 9.82 -1.07
C GLU A 48 10.01 8.66 -0.07
N PHE A 49 11.09 8.53 0.69
CA PHE A 49 11.19 7.50 1.72
C PHE A 49 10.26 7.83 2.89
N THR A 50 9.39 6.90 3.25
CA THR A 50 8.41 7.06 4.34
C THR A 50 8.45 5.84 5.26
N PRO A 51 8.72 5.99 6.57
CA PRO A 51 8.69 4.88 7.51
C PRO A 51 7.40 4.05 7.39
N GLN A 52 7.49 2.72 7.43
CA GLN A 52 6.36 1.84 7.09
C GLN A 52 5.08 2.12 7.89
N GLY A 53 5.21 2.35 9.21
CA GLY A 53 4.07 2.70 10.06
C GLY A 53 3.47 4.07 9.69
N THR A 54 4.32 5.04 9.35
CA THR A 54 3.88 6.35 8.85
C THR A 54 3.18 6.21 7.50
N LEU A 55 3.70 5.40 6.58
CA LEU A 55 3.08 5.16 5.27
C LEU A 55 1.68 4.56 5.42
N ALA A 56 1.53 3.57 6.30
CA ALA A 56 0.25 2.96 6.61
C ALA A 56 -0.74 3.99 7.19
N GLU A 57 -0.30 4.80 8.17
CA GLU A 57 -1.17 5.80 8.79
C GLU A 57 -1.51 6.95 7.83
N LYS A 58 -0.60 7.35 6.94
CA LYS A 58 -0.89 8.31 5.87
C LYS A 58 -2.03 7.86 4.97
N LEU A 59 -2.03 6.59 4.55
CA LEU A 59 -3.11 6.01 3.74
C LEU A 59 -4.41 5.89 4.56
N ARG A 60 -4.33 5.44 5.81
CA ARG A 60 -5.48 5.36 6.72
C ARG A 60 -6.13 6.73 6.90
N ALA A 61 -5.34 7.75 7.20
CA ALA A 61 -5.76 9.13 7.38
C ALA A 61 -6.43 9.67 6.11
N GLY A 62 -5.83 9.41 4.94
CA GLY A 62 -6.40 9.82 3.66
C GLY A 62 -7.79 9.21 3.41
N GLY A 63 -7.94 7.91 3.62
CA GLY A 63 -9.24 7.24 3.49
C GLY A 63 -10.26 7.60 4.56
N ALA A 64 -9.82 8.19 5.68
CA ALA A 64 -10.69 8.67 6.77
C ALA A 64 -10.99 10.17 6.68
N GLY A 65 -10.47 10.89 5.67
CA GLY A 65 -10.65 12.34 5.55
C GLY A 65 -9.86 13.17 6.57
N ILE A 66 -8.81 12.62 7.17
CA ILE A 66 -7.92 13.31 8.11
C ILE A 66 -6.75 13.89 7.30
N PRO A 67 -6.58 15.23 7.22
CA PRO A 67 -5.60 15.83 6.32
C PRO A 67 -4.15 15.70 6.81
N ALA A 68 -3.93 15.64 8.13
CA ALA A 68 -2.63 15.49 8.74
C ALA A 68 -2.75 14.91 10.15
N PHE A 69 -1.68 14.30 10.63
CA PHE A 69 -1.56 13.76 11.99
C PHE A 69 -0.12 13.90 12.49
N TYR A 70 0.08 13.80 13.81
CA TYR A 70 1.42 13.80 14.41
C TYR A 70 1.86 12.37 14.76
N THR A 71 3.12 12.05 14.51
CA THR A 71 3.73 10.77 14.89
C THR A 71 5.15 10.99 15.43
N ARG A 72 5.55 10.16 16.40
CA ARG A 72 6.92 10.19 16.95
C ARG A 72 7.94 9.64 15.94
N THR A 73 7.48 8.79 15.03
CA THR A 73 8.32 8.10 14.05
C THR A 73 9.02 9.10 13.12
N GLY A 74 10.35 9.06 13.11
CA GLY A 74 11.18 9.91 12.24
C GLY A 74 11.70 11.19 12.90
N TYR A 75 11.23 11.58 14.09
CA TYR A 75 11.80 12.72 14.81
C TYR A 75 13.30 12.49 15.10
N GLY A 76 14.11 13.54 14.92
CA GLY A 76 15.57 13.47 15.08
C GLY A 76 16.31 12.75 13.94
N THR A 77 15.65 12.49 12.82
CA THR A 77 16.25 11.87 11.62
C THR A 77 16.00 12.75 10.38
N LEU A 78 16.63 12.41 9.26
CA LEU A 78 16.40 13.06 7.95
C LEU A 78 14.92 13.11 7.54
N ILE A 79 14.08 12.18 8.05
CA ILE A 79 12.64 12.14 7.75
C ILE A 79 11.90 13.36 8.31
N ALA A 80 12.39 13.97 9.39
CA ALA A 80 11.76 15.13 10.02
C ALA A 80 12.21 16.47 9.41
N GLU A 81 13.24 16.49 8.58
CA GLU A 81 13.78 17.73 8.02
C GLU A 81 12.73 18.44 7.16
N GLY A 82 12.54 19.74 7.42
CA GLY A 82 11.56 20.57 6.71
C GLY A 82 10.09 20.32 7.09
N LYS A 83 9.80 19.40 8.02
CA LYS A 83 8.43 19.13 8.49
C LYS A 83 8.12 19.89 9.78
N GLU A 84 6.85 20.22 9.99
CA GLU A 84 6.41 20.78 11.26
C GLU A 84 6.62 19.76 12.39
N THR A 85 7.14 20.23 13.52
CA THR A 85 7.27 19.42 14.73
C THR A 85 6.56 20.09 15.90
N ARG A 86 6.04 19.28 16.83
CA ARG A 86 5.32 19.77 18.00
C ARG A 86 5.59 18.88 19.20
N GLN A 87 5.61 19.47 20.40
CA GLN A 87 5.64 18.70 21.64
C GLN A 87 4.23 18.39 22.12
N PHE A 88 4.03 17.14 22.53
CA PHE A 88 2.89 16.69 23.31
C PHE A 88 3.44 15.91 24.50
N ASP A 89 3.04 16.29 25.72
CA ASP A 89 3.46 15.62 26.97
C ASP A 89 4.98 15.46 27.11
N GLY A 90 5.74 16.49 26.71
CA GLY A 90 7.20 16.51 26.78
C GLY A 90 7.92 15.66 25.73
N GLN A 91 7.20 15.07 24.77
CA GLN A 91 7.76 14.28 23.67
C GLN A 91 7.57 15.01 22.34
N TRP A 92 8.57 14.93 21.46
CA TRP A 92 8.52 15.54 20.14
C TRP A 92 7.87 14.61 19.10
N TYR A 93 7.05 15.21 18.24
CA TYR A 93 6.36 14.54 17.14
C TYR A 93 6.57 15.32 15.84
N VAL A 94 6.46 14.61 14.72
CA VAL A 94 6.52 15.14 13.36
C VAL A 94 5.11 15.14 12.77
N MET A 95 4.68 16.26 12.19
CA MET A 95 3.45 16.33 11.42
C MET A 95 3.64 15.63 10.07
N GLU A 96 2.73 14.73 9.74
CA GLU A 96 2.69 14.00 8.47
C GLU A 96 1.35 14.23 7.78
N HIS A 97 1.40 14.53 6.49
CA HIS A 97 0.21 14.69 5.66
C HIS A 97 -0.32 13.34 5.19
N ALA A 98 -1.65 13.24 5.14
CA ALA A 98 -2.31 12.07 4.58
C ALA A 98 -2.00 11.87 3.09
N LEU A 99 -2.13 10.62 2.64
CA LEU A 99 -1.98 10.23 1.25
C LEU A 99 -3.33 9.78 0.69
N SER A 100 -3.64 10.26 -0.51
CA SER A 100 -4.73 9.77 -1.33
C SER A 100 -4.20 9.44 -2.73
N ALA A 101 -4.94 8.62 -3.48
CA ALA A 101 -4.59 8.24 -4.84
C ALA A 101 -5.80 8.35 -5.77
N ASP A 102 -5.57 8.65 -7.05
CA ASP A 102 -6.63 8.60 -8.07
C ASP A 102 -7.18 7.19 -8.26
N VAL A 103 -6.28 6.21 -8.27
CA VAL A 103 -6.60 4.80 -8.47
C VAL A 103 -5.87 3.97 -7.42
N ALA A 104 -6.61 3.09 -6.74
CA ALA A 104 -6.08 2.06 -5.87
C ALA A 104 -6.22 0.69 -6.55
N LEU A 105 -5.11 0.00 -6.73
CA LEU A 105 -5.07 -1.37 -7.22
C LEU A 105 -4.77 -2.29 -6.04
N ILE A 106 -5.69 -3.22 -5.74
CA ILE A 106 -5.57 -4.11 -4.58
C ILE A 106 -5.80 -5.56 -4.96
N LYS A 107 -5.33 -6.47 -4.11
CA LYS A 107 -5.56 -7.92 -4.18
C LYS A 107 -6.37 -8.40 -2.97
N GLY A 108 -7.53 -8.99 -3.23
CA GLY A 108 -8.32 -9.75 -2.24
C GLY A 108 -8.24 -11.26 -2.48
N ALA A 109 -8.73 -12.06 -1.55
CA ALA A 109 -8.90 -13.50 -1.74
C ALA A 109 -10.27 -13.77 -2.36
N THR A 110 -11.34 -13.39 -1.67
CA THR A 110 -12.73 -13.60 -2.10
C THR A 110 -13.48 -12.28 -2.03
N ALA A 111 -14.31 -11.98 -3.02
CA ALA A 111 -15.29 -10.89 -2.99
C ALA A 111 -16.71 -11.43 -3.15
N ASP A 112 -17.71 -10.77 -2.57
CA ASP A 112 -19.08 -10.92 -3.09
C ASP A 112 -19.34 -9.94 -4.25
N LYS A 113 -20.46 -10.12 -4.96
CA LYS A 113 -20.86 -9.21 -6.05
C LYS A 113 -21.16 -7.77 -5.60
N ALA A 114 -21.33 -7.52 -4.30
CA ALA A 114 -21.48 -6.17 -3.74
C ALA A 114 -20.12 -5.49 -3.45
N GLY A 115 -19.00 -6.20 -3.64
CA GLY A 115 -17.64 -5.69 -3.44
C GLY A 115 -17.10 -5.90 -2.03
N ASN A 116 -17.82 -6.59 -1.13
CA ASN A 116 -17.29 -6.93 0.18
C ASN A 116 -16.14 -7.91 0.03
N LEU A 117 -15.03 -7.68 0.74
CA LEU A 117 -13.79 -8.41 0.54
C LEU A 117 -13.32 -9.16 1.79
N MET A 118 -12.85 -10.38 1.55
CA MET A 118 -12.00 -11.13 2.47
C MET A 118 -10.57 -11.23 1.94
N PHE A 119 -9.58 -11.02 2.83
CA PHE A 119 -8.17 -11.24 2.55
C PHE A 119 -7.67 -12.48 3.28
N ASN A 120 -6.70 -13.19 2.68
CA ASN A 120 -6.13 -14.40 3.25
C ASN A 120 -4.77 -14.14 3.91
N LYS A 121 -4.66 -14.41 5.22
CA LYS A 121 -3.40 -14.30 6.00
C LYS A 121 -2.71 -12.92 5.82
N THR A 122 -1.38 -12.92 5.70
CA THR A 122 -0.54 -11.73 5.57
C THR A 122 -0.64 -11.04 4.21
N ALA A 123 -1.31 -11.66 3.23
CA ALA A 123 -1.59 -11.01 1.95
C ALA A 123 -2.52 -9.79 2.10
N ARG A 124 -3.19 -9.64 3.26
CA ARG A 124 -3.98 -8.45 3.58
C ARG A 124 -3.16 -7.15 3.55
N ASN A 125 -2.01 -7.14 4.21
CA ASN A 125 -1.09 -5.99 4.35
C ASN A 125 -1.71 -4.59 4.11
N PHE A 126 -1.24 -3.86 3.11
CA PHE A 126 -1.66 -2.50 2.76
C PHE A 126 -2.95 -2.43 1.93
N ASN A 127 -3.44 -3.54 1.37
CA ASN A 127 -4.61 -3.56 0.49
C ASN A 127 -5.82 -2.79 1.03
N PRO A 128 -6.32 -3.01 2.27
CA PRO A 128 -7.48 -2.27 2.76
C PRO A 128 -7.19 -0.78 2.98
N LEU A 129 -5.94 -0.40 3.25
CA LEU A 129 -5.55 1.01 3.39
C LEU A 129 -5.52 1.70 2.02
N CYS A 130 -4.95 1.04 1.02
CA CYS A 130 -4.93 1.52 -0.36
C CYS A 130 -6.34 1.70 -0.92
N ALA A 131 -7.23 0.72 -0.70
CA ALA A 131 -8.61 0.81 -1.17
C ALA A 131 -9.34 2.04 -0.63
N LYS A 132 -9.23 2.29 0.68
CA LYS A 132 -9.87 3.43 1.35
C LYS A 132 -9.28 4.78 0.90
N ALA A 133 -7.99 4.82 0.61
CA ALA A 133 -7.30 6.03 0.17
C ALA A 133 -7.43 6.32 -1.33
N GLY A 134 -8.02 5.41 -2.11
CA GLY A 134 -8.20 5.54 -3.54
C GLY A 134 -9.54 6.17 -3.91
N ARG A 135 -9.55 7.13 -4.84
CA ARG A 135 -10.79 7.68 -5.42
C ARG A 135 -11.54 6.62 -6.24
N VAL A 136 -10.81 5.76 -6.94
CA VAL A 136 -11.35 4.56 -7.61
C VAL A 136 -10.51 3.36 -7.22
N CYS A 137 -11.12 2.40 -6.54
CA CYS A 137 -10.52 1.12 -6.18
C CYS A 137 -10.93 0.02 -7.17
N VAL A 138 -9.92 -0.67 -7.69
CA VAL A 138 -10.05 -1.91 -8.47
C VAL A 138 -9.44 -3.03 -7.64
N ALA A 139 -10.26 -4.03 -7.31
CA ALA A 139 -9.83 -5.19 -6.56
C ALA A 139 -9.77 -6.42 -7.46
N GLU A 140 -8.57 -6.99 -7.61
CA GLU A 140 -8.40 -8.33 -8.16
C GLU A 140 -8.65 -9.37 -7.07
N VAL A 141 -9.45 -10.39 -7.35
CA VAL A 141 -9.77 -11.48 -6.41
C VAL A 141 -9.66 -12.84 -7.06
N GLU A 142 -9.45 -13.88 -6.25
CA GLU A 142 -9.40 -15.27 -6.72
C GLU A 142 -10.78 -15.88 -6.91
N GLU A 143 -11.74 -15.40 -6.15
CA GLU A 143 -13.10 -15.93 -6.13
C GLU A 143 -14.10 -14.78 -6.01
N ILE A 144 -15.20 -14.89 -6.76
CA ILE A 144 -16.37 -14.02 -6.62
C ILE A 144 -17.56 -14.90 -6.26
N VAL A 145 -18.17 -14.61 -5.13
CA VAL A 145 -19.33 -15.31 -4.56
C VAL A 145 -20.60 -14.48 -4.69
N GLU A 146 -21.76 -15.08 -4.45
CA GLU A 146 -23.02 -14.35 -4.46
C GLU A 146 -23.18 -13.47 -3.20
N ILE A 147 -24.05 -12.46 -3.29
CA ILE A 147 -24.38 -11.60 -2.14
C ILE A 147 -25.03 -12.46 -1.05
N GLY A 148 -24.50 -12.35 0.17
CA GLY A 148 -24.96 -13.11 1.33
C GLY A 148 -24.19 -14.41 1.58
N GLU A 149 -23.30 -14.83 0.66
CA GLU A 149 -22.42 -15.98 0.89
C GLU A 149 -21.23 -15.64 1.82
N LEU A 150 -20.84 -14.36 1.91
CA LEU A 150 -19.91 -13.88 2.93
C LEU A 150 -20.68 -13.53 4.21
N SER A 151 -20.27 -14.14 5.33
CA SER A 151 -20.78 -13.75 6.65
C SER A 151 -20.45 -12.28 6.93
N PRO A 152 -21.43 -11.45 7.34
CA PRO A 152 -21.19 -10.03 7.60
C PRO A 152 -20.06 -9.76 8.60
N ASP A 153 -19.92 -10.60 9.63
CA ASP A 153 -18.88 -10.45 10.66
C ASP A 153 -17.49 -10.94 10.21
N GLU A 154 -17.39 -11.60 9.05
CA GLU A 154 -16.12 -12.06 8.48
C GLU A 154 -15.58 -11.12 7.39
N ILE A 155 -16.35 -10.11 6.98
CA ILE A 155 -15.96 -9.12 5.98
C ILE A 155 -14.84 -8.23 6.54
N HIS A 156 -13.70 -8.21 5.84
CA HIS A 156 -12.56 -7.39 6.26
C HIS A 156 -12.61 -5.97 5.69
N LEU A 157 -13.13 -5.82 4.47
CA LEU A 157 -13.30 -4.53 3.82
C LEU A 157 -14.71 -4.45 3.20
N PRO A 158 -15.57 -3.55 3.70
CA PRO A 158 -16.89 -3.34 3.14
C PRO A 158 -16.84 -2.87 1.69
N GLY A 159 -17.81 -3.31 0.88
CA GLY A 159 -17.86 -3.06 -0.57
C GLY A 159 -17.97 -1.60 -0.98
N ILE A 160 -18.35 -0.70 -0.06
CA ILE A 160 -18.36 0.75 -0.31
C ILE A 160 -16.99 1.30 -0.76
N TYR A 161 -15.89 0.63 -0.39
CA TYR A 161 -14.53 1.02 -0.77
C TYR A 161 -14.05 0.39 -2.08
N VAL A 162 -14.90 -0.37 -2.79
CA VAL A 162 -14.53 -1.11 -4.00
C VAL A 162 -15.45 -0.75 -5.15
N GLN A 163 -14.90 -0.15 -6.21
CA GLN A 163 -15.69 0.28 -7.36
C GLN A 163 -15.68 -0.73 -8.50
N ARG A 164 -14.65 -1.57 -8.59
CA ARG A 164 -14.52 -2.59 -9.65
C ARG A 164 -13.91 -3.87 -9.10
N LEU A 165 -14.48 -5.00 -9.52
CA LEU A 165 -13.94 -6.33 -9.25
C LEU A 165 -13.35 -6.92 -10.54
N VAL A 166 -12.19 -7.56 -10.41
CA VAL A 166 -11.55 -8.34 -11.46
C VAL A 166 -11.32 -9.75 -10.93
N LEU A 167 -11.87 -10.76 -11.60
CA LEU A 167 -11.66 -12.15 -11.24
C LEU A 167 -10.37 -12.67 -11.90
N ASN A 168 -9.43 -13.12 -11.08
CA ASN A 168 -8.26 -13.87 -11.50
C ASN A 168 -8.19 -15.17 -10.69
N ARG A 169 -8.74 -16.26 -11.24
CA ARG A 169 -8.86 -17.56 -10.53
C ARG A 169 -7.51 -18.22 -10.24
N HIS A 170 -6.48 -17.89 -11.02
CA HIS A 170 -5.19 -18.56 -10.97
C HIS A 170 -4.04 -17.53 -10.99
N PRO A 171 -3.96 -16.64 -10.00
CA PRO A 171 -2.89 -15.66 -9.95
C PRO A 171 -1.57 -16.36 -9.66
N GLU A 172 -0.50 -15.91 -10.29
CA GLU A 172 0.85 -16.32 -9.91
C GLU A 172 1.18 -15.73 -8.52
N LYS A 173 1.59 -16.58 -7.58
CA LYS A 173 1.95 -16.18 -6.21
C LYS A 173 3.38 -16.60 -5.89
N ARG A 174 4.35 -15.80 -6.33
CA ARG A 174 5.78 -16.07 -6.10
C ARG A 174 6.14 -15.96 -4.61
N ILE A 175 7.03 -16.83 -4.15
CA ILE A 175 7.65 -16.78 -2.83
C ILE A 175 9.09 -16.34 -3.03
N GLU A 176 9.45 -15.17 -2.50
CA GLU A 176 10.79 -14.60 -2.64
C GLU A 176 11.87 -15.47 -1.97
N VAL A 177 11.61 -15.91 -0.73
CA VAL A 177 12.49 -16.82 0.02
C VAL A 177 11.65 -17.96 0.59
N ARG A 178 11.83 -19.17 0.04
CA ARG A 178 11.13 -20.37 0.52
C ARG A 178 11.94 -21.04 1.63
N THR A 179 11.58 -20.74 2.88
CA THR A 179 12.16 -21.40 4.05
C THR A 179 11.24 -22.51 4.54
N VAL A 180 11.80 -23.73 4.71
CA VAL A 180 11.10 -24.90 5.25
C VAL A 180 11.77 -25.34 6.55
N ARG A 181 11.06 -26.07 7.42
CA ARG A 181 11.68 -26.72 8.57
C ARG A 181 12.53 -27.89 8.06
N ASN A 182 13.73 -28.06 8.60
CA ASN A 182 14.54 -29.26 8.38
C ASN A 182 13.92 -30.46 9.09
#